data_AF-A0A121VIV8-F1
#
_entry.id   AF-A0A121VIV8-F1
#
_cell.length_a   1.000
_cell.length_b   1.000
_cell.length_c   1.000
_cell.angle_alpha   90.00
_cell.angle_beta   90.00
_cell.angle_gamma   90.00
#
_symmetry.space_group_name_H-M   'P 1'
#
loop_
_entity.id
_entity.type
_entity.pdbx_description
1 polymer ?
#
loop_
_entity_poly.entity_id
_entity_poly.type
_entity_poly.pdbx_seq_one_letter_code
_entity_poly.pdbx_strand_id
1 'polypeptide(L)'
;MVKTADGYKAIAHIQAGDRVLSKDEASGETGYKPVTARYGNPYQETVYIEISDGIGNSQTLISNRIHPFYSDGKWIKAEDLKAGSRLYSESGKTQTVRNTVVKPKPLKAYNLTVADWHTYFVKGNRAETEGVWVHNECPPRKTPSTPIYGNDSEAYAAAKELGYRKIKERTRNDAAIFKKGKSYISRDVDSHNGGAWKEASSPEKLNRKETRNGTFDKNLNRIGD
;
A
#
# COMPACT_ATOMS: atom_id res chain seq x y z
N MET A 1 -12.30 3.10 11.26
CA MET A 1 -13.06 4.25 10.72
C MET A 1 -12.07 5.23 10.13
N VAL A 2 -12.47 6.00 9.11
CA VAL A 2 -11.66 7.02 8.43
C VAL A 2 -12.30 8.38 8.68
N LYS A 3 -11.50 9.41 8.96
CA LYS A 3 -11.98 10.79 9.14
C LYS A 3 -12.38 11.42 7.80
N THR A 4 -13.63 11.80 7.65
CA THR A 4 -14.20 12.57 6.53
C THR A 4 -14.69 13.94 7.04
N ALA A 5 -15.11 14.80 6.11
CA ALA A 5 -15.67 16.12 6.46
C ALA A 5 -16.95 16.00 7.31
N ASP A 6 -17.76 14.97 7.05
CA ASP A 6 -19.04 14.72 7.75
C ASP A 6 -18.89 13.85 9.00
N GLY A 7 -17.65 13.59 9.45
CA GLY A 7 -17.37 12.76 10.62
C GLY A 7 -16.60 11.48 10.28
N TYR A 8 -16.78 10.42 11.05
CA TYR A 8 -16.06 9.17 10.82
C TYR A 8 -16.91 8.17 10.02
N LYS A 9 -16.35 7.68 8.92
CA LYS A 9 -16.99 6.69 8.05
C LYS A 9 -16.21 5.37 8.05
N ALA A 10 -16.90 4.25 7.95
CA ALA A 10 -16.22 2.95 7.86
C ALA A 10 -15.44 2.89 6.54
N ILE A 11 -14.19 2.40 6.57
CA ILE A 11 -13.34 2.35 5.37
C ILE A 11 -13.97 1.51 4.25
N ALA A 12 -14.73 0.47 4.61
CA ALA A 12 -15.49 -0.37 3.69
C ALA A 12 -16.68 0.34 3.01
N HIS A 13 -17.00 1.57 3.42
CA HIS A 13 -18.04 2.42 2.82
C HIS A 13 -17.49 3.68 2.16
N ILE A 14 -16.17 3.94 2.27
CA ILE A 14 -15.52 5.04 1.54
C ILE A 14 -15.54 4.75 0.04
N GLN A 15 -15.85 5.74 -0.78
CA GLN A 15 -15.91 5.65 -2.24
C GLN A 15 -14.99 6.67 -2.90
N ALA A 16 -14.68 6.47 -4.19
CA ALA A 16 -13.99 7.50 -4.97
C ALA A 16 -14.85 8.78 -5.00
N GLY A 17 -14.22 9.93 -4.82
CA GLY A 17 -14.88 11.22 -4.66
C GLY A 17 -15.16 11.62 -3.22
N ASP A 18 -15.23 10.67 -2.27
CA ASP A 18 -15.29 11.01 -0.85
C ASP A 18 -14.04 11.80 -0.45
N ARG A 19 -14.18 12.75 0.47
CA ARG A 19 -13.05 13.54 0.98
C ARG A 19 -12.66 13.07 2.37
N VAL A 20 -11.39 12.72 2.53
CA VAL A 20 -10.81 12.27 3.81
C VAL A 20 -9.85 13.31 4.34
N LEU A 21 -9.77 13.44 5.66
CA LEU A 21 -8.76 14.28 6.28
C LEU A 21 -7.39 13.67 5.99
N SER A 22 -6.48 14.48 5.48
CA SER A 22 -5.13 14.11 5.08
C SER A 22 -4.16 15.18 5.55
N LYS A 23 -2.89 14.80 5.64
CA LYS A 23 -1.81 15.70 6.00
C LYS A 23 -0.63 15.48 5.07
N ASP A 24 -0.08 16.57 4.54
CA ASP A 24 1.12 16.53 3.72
C ASP A 24 2.34 16.20 4.58
N GLU A 25 3.16 15.26 4.14
CA GLU A 25 4.40 14.90 4.84
C GLU A 25 5.45 16.00 4.70
N ALA A 26 5.51 16.67 3.54
CA ALA A 26 6.55 17.65 3.25
C ALA A 26 6.31 18.99 3.97
N SER A 27 5.11 19.55 3.84
CA SER A 27 4.76 20.85 4.44
C SER A 27 4.13 20.75 5.82
N GLY A 28 3.57 19.60 6.20
CA GLY A 28 2.74 19.45 7.40
C GLY A 28 1.35 20.07 7.29
N GLU A 29 0.97 20.60 6.13
CA GLU A 29 -0.38 21.11 5.88
C GLU A 29 -1.43 20.02 6.07
N THR A 30 -2.55 20.37 6.70
CA THR A 30 -3.66 19.45 6.95
C THR A 30 -4.92 19.94 6.23
N GLY A 31 -5.66 19.02 5.62
CA GLY A 31 -6.80 19.36 4.79
C GLY A 31 -7.49 18.13 4.22
N TYR A 32 -8.69 18.34 3.67
CA TYR A 32 -9.47 17.26 3.08
C TYR A 32 -9.07 17.00 1.64
N LYS A 33 -8.67 15.77 1.31
CA LYS A 33 -8.30 15.35 -0.04
C LYS A 33 -9.26 14.30 -0.60
N PRO A 34 -9.53 14.32 -1.92
CA PRO A 34 -10.40 13.34 -2.54
C PRO A 34 -9.74 11.95 -2.55
N VAL A 35 -10.54 10.94 -2.26
CA VAL A 35 -10.22 9.54 -2.49
C VAL A 35 -10.37 9.27 -3.98
N THR A 36 -9.34 8.74 -4.63
CA THR A 36 -9.36 8.38 -6.04
C THR A 36 -9.64 6.89 -6.25
N ALA A 37 -9.34 6.05 -5.26
CA ALA A 37 -9.70 4.64 -5.27
C ALA A 37 -9.81 4.05 -3.85
N ARG A 38 -10.58 2.97 -3.71
CA ARG A 38 -10.55 2.08 -2.56
C ARG A 38 -10.31 0.67 -3.04
N TYR A 39 -9.36 -0.01 -2.43
CA TYR A 39 -9.08 -1.42 -2.69
C TYR A 39 -9.05 -2.21 -1.39
N GLY A 40 -9.16 -3.53 -1.48
CA GLY A 40 -9.08 -4.38 -0.30
C GLY A 40 -8.53 -5.75 -0.61
N ASN A 41 -7.64 -6.23 0.24
CA ASN A 41 -6.91 -7.48 0.06
C ASN A 41 -7.16 -8.41 1.26
N PRO A 42 -7.29 -9.73 1.02
CA PRO A 42 -7.31 -10.70 2.11
C PRO A 42 -5.89 -10.89 2.67
N TYR A 43 -5.81 -11.10 3.99
CA TYR A 43 -4.60 -11.47 4.72
C TYR A 43 -4.93 -12.64 5.64
N GLN A 44 -3.96 -13.54 5.88
CA GLN A 44 -4.12 -14.68 6.79
C GLN A 44 -3.99 -14.28 8.26
N GLU A 45 -3.34 -13.15 8.53
CA GLU A 45 -3.05 -12.65 9.87
C GLU A 45 -3.64 -11.24 10.06
N THR A 46 -3.93 -10.92 11.32
CA THR A 46 -4.44 -9.62 11.76
C THR A 46 -3.49 -9.04 12.81
N VAL A 47 -3.16 -7.76 12.69
CA VAL A 47 -2.46 -6.99 13.72
C VAL A 47 -3.47 -6.20 14.53
N TYR A 48 -3.39 -6.34 15.86
CA TYR A 48 -4.13 -5.57 16.85
C TYR A 48 -3.16 -4.61 17.53
N ILE A 49 -3.42 -3.32 17.45
CA ILE A 49 -2.60 -2.26 18.08
C ILE A 49 -3.47 -1.55 19.10
N GLU A 50 -3.13 -1.69 20.37
CA GLU A 50 -3.78 -0.99 21.47
C GLU A 50 -3.03 0.31 21.74
N ILE A 51 -3.73 1.44 21.67
CA ILE A 51 -3.17 2.76 21.91
C ILE A 51 -4.00 3.53 22.95
N SER A 52 -3.36 4.47 23.65
CA SER A 52 -4.00 5.32 24.66
C SER A 52 -3.57 6.77 24.49
N ASP A 53 -4.48 7.71 24.74
CA ASP A 53 -4.20 9.15 24.72
C ASP A 53 -3.55 9.67 26.01
N GLY A 54 -3.39 8.81 27.02
CA GLY A 54 -2.78 9.16 28.31
C GLY A 54 -3.71 9.89 29.28
N ILE A 55 -4.97 10.18 28.91
CA ILE A 55 -5.95 10.88 29.76
C ILE A 55 -7.19 10.02 30.05
N GLY A 56 -7.04 8.69 29.95
CA GLY A 56 -8.05 7.71 30.32
C GLY A 56 -8.74 7.04 29.15
N ASN A 57 -8.56 7.51 27.91
CA ASN A 57 -9.14 6.87 26.74
C ASN A 57 -8.14 5.92 26.07
N SER A 58 -8.68 4.88 25.46
CA SER A 58 -7.91 3.90 24.69
C SER A 58 -8.71 3.43 23.48
N GLN A 59 -7.99 2.98 22.45
CA GLN A 59 -8.60 2.37 21.28
C GLN A 59 -7.75 1.23 20.74
N THR A 60 -8.42 0.30 20.04
CA THR A 60 -7.76 -0.75 19.28
C THR A 60 -7.87 -0.46 17.79
N LEU A 61 -6.72 -0.40 17.13
CA LEU A 61 -6.61 -0.36 15.68
C LEU A 61 -6.40 -1.78 15.16
N ILE A 62 -7.07 -2.09 14.05
CA ILE A 62 -7.01 -3.40 13.39
C ILE A 62 -6.43 -3.18 11.99
N SER A 63 -5.33 -3.84 11.69
CA SER A 63 -4.57 -3.65 10.46
C SER A 63 -4.00 -4.97 9.92
N ASN A 64 -3.55 -4.96 8.68
CA ASN A 64 -2.57 -5.95 8.22
C ASN A 64 -1.18 -5.64 8.81
N ARG A 65 -0.20 -6.51 8.57
CA ARG A 65 1.18 -6.38 9.07
C ARG A 65 1.92 -5.13 8.59
N ILE A 66 1.70 -4.75 7.34
CA ILE A 66 2.58 -3.83 6.61
C ILE A 66 2.08 -2.39 6.57
N HIS A 67 0.83 -2.11 6.96
CA HIS A 67 0.27 -0.77 6.85
C HIS A 67 1.06 0.24 7.69
N PRO A 68 1.50 1.39 7.13
CA PRO A 68 2.29 2.36 7.87
C PRO A 68 1.45 3.22 8.81
N PHE A 69 2.00 3.42 10.01
CA PHE A 69 1.58 4.40 10.99
C PHE A 69 2.71 5.39 11.22
N TYR A 70 2.40 6.68 11.33
CA TYR A 70 3.43 7.68 11.61
C TYR A 70 3.81 7.67 13.09
N SER A 71 5.08 7.44 13.40
CA SER A 71 5.61 7.50 14.76
C SER A 71 7.02 8.08 14.75
N ASP A 72 7.28 9.02 15.66
CA ASP A 72 8.60 9.59 15.92
C ASP A 72 9.37 10.01 14.64
N GLY A 73 8.68 10.73 13.75
CA GLY A 73 9.30 11.30 12.55
C GLY A 73 9.39 10.35 11.35
N LYS A 74 8.83 9.14 11.43
CA LYS A 74 8.93 8.14 10.36
C LYS A 74 7.69 7.25 10.26
N TRP A 75 7.50 6.65 9.10
CA TRP A 75 6.51 5.62 8.85
C TRP A 75 6.99 4.26 9.40
N ILE A 76 6.19 3.65 10.28
CA ILE A 76 6.45 2.34 10.89
C ILE A 76 5.34 1.39 10.51
N LYS A 77 5.69 0.17 10.09
CA LYS A 77 4.69 -0.88 9.82
C LYS A 77 3.90 -1.22 11.08
N ALA A 78 2.63 -1.58 10.91
CA ALA A 78 1.75 -2.03 11.98
C ALA A 78 2.40 -3.08 12.89
N GLU A 79 3.06 -4.09 12.32
CA GLU A 79 3.72 -5.16 13.07
C GLU A 79 4.97 -4.72 13.84
N ASP A 80 5.62 -3.65 13.39
CA ASP A 80 6.88 -3.15 13.95
C ASP A 80 6.64 -2.08 15.04
N LEU A 81 5.39 -1.67 15.26
CA LEU A 81 5.03 -0.76 16.35
C LEU A 81 5.27 -1.42 17.70
N LYS A 82 6.00 -0.72 18.58
CA LYS A 82 6.35 -1.21 19.90
C LYS A 82 5.61 -0.43 20.97
N ALA A 83 5.45 -1.02 22.15
CA ALA A 83 5.00 -0.28 23.31
C ALA A 83 5.89 0.98 23.51
N GLY A 84 5.25 2.12 23.70
CA GLY A 84 5.91 3.43 23.78
C GLY A 84 6.00 4.20 22.46
N SER A 85 5.76 3.58 21.29
CA SER A 85 5.62 4.31 20.02
C SER A 85 4.51 5.36 20.12
N ARG A 86 4.73 6.55 19.53
CA ARG A 86 3.81 7.69 19.60
C ARG A 86 3.17 7.96 18.25
N LEU A 87 1.88 7.64 18.14
CA LEU A 87 1.11 7.88 16.92
C LEU A 87 0.47 9.26 16.94
N TYR A 88 0.58 9.99 15.83
CA TYR A 88 0.06 11.36 15.75
C TYR A 88 -1.42 11.37 15.39
N SER A 89 -2.19 12.13 16.16
CA SER A 89 -3.62 12.35 15.97
C SER A 89 -3.92 13.51 15.03
N GLU A 90 -5.20 13.66 14.67
CA GLU A 90 -5.72 14.74 13.81
C GLU A 90 -5.38 16.14 14.33
N SER A 91 -5.43 16.34 15.65
CA SER A 91 -5.06 17.60 16.31
C SER A 91 -3.55 17.81 16.49
N GLY A 92 -2.72 16.84 16.07
CA GLY A 92 -1.28 16.85 16.28
C GLY A 92 -0.83 16.35 17.66
N LYS A 93 -1.76 15.99 18.56
CA LYS A 93 -1.45 15.30 19.82
C LYS A 93 -0.97 13.87 19.55
N THR A 94 -0.36 13.22 20.54
CA THR A 94 0.11 11.83 20.42
C THR A 94 -0.76 10.84 21.18
N GLN A 95 -0.95 9.65 20.61
CA GLN A 95 -1.49 8.47 21.27
C GLN A 95 -0.39 7.41 21.36
N THR A 96 -0.18 6.86 22.56
CA THR A 96 0.92 5.95 22.86
C THR A 96 0.49 4.50 22.66
N VAL A 97 1.27 3.75 21.90
CA VAL A 97 1.11 2.30 21.76
C VAL A 97 1.37 1.62 23.10
N ARG A 98 0.40 0.82 23.55
CA ARG A 98 0.49 -0.02 24.75
C ARG A 98 0.89 -1.44 24.40
N ASN A 99 0.31 -1.98 23.33
CA ASN A 99 0.54 -3.35 22.92
C ASN A 99 0.31 -3.53 21.43
N THR A 100 1.07 -4.43 20.81
CA THR A 100 0.93 -4.84 19.41
C THR A 100 0.95 -6.35 19.34
N VAL A 101 -0.11 -6.97 18.82
CA VAL A 101 -0.23 -8.42 18.74
C VAL A 101 -0.63 -8.84 17.33
N VAL A 102 0.15 -9.75 16.74
CA VAL A 102 -0.21 -10.44 15.50
C VAL A 102 -0.94 -11.74 15.85
N LYS A 103 -2.11 -11.96 15.25
CA LYS A 103 -2.87 -13.21 15.42
C LYS A 103 -3.07 -13.89 14.06
N PRO A 104 -3.04 -15.24 13.99
CA PRO A 104 -3.36 -16.01 12.80
C PRO A 104 -4.87 -16.02 12.55
N LYS A 105 -5.42 -14.82 12.30
CA LYS A 105 -6.83 -14.56 12.06
C LYS A 105 -6.97 -13.87 10.71
N PRO A 106 -7.77 -14.42 9.78
CA PRO A 106 -7.99 -13.78 8.49
C PRO A 106 -8.57 -12.37 8.60
N LEU A 107 -8.07 -11.45 7.77
CA LEU A 107 -8.51 -10.07 7.68
C LEU A 107 -8.77 -9.68 6.23
N LYS A 108 -9.94 -9.11 5.95
CA LYS A 108 -10.16 -8.32 4.74
C LYS A 108 -9.80 -6.87 5.04
N ALA A 109 -8.56 -6.48 4.72
CA ALA A 109 -8.08 -5.12 4.97
C ALA A 109 -8.39 -4.24 3.76
N TYR A 110 -8.80 -2.99 4.01
CA TYR A 110 -9.02 -1.98 2.99
C TYR A 110 -7.96 -0.90 3.07
N ASN A 111 -7.68 -0.25 1.94
CA ASN A 111 -6.80 0.89 1.83
C ASN A 111 -7.37 1.85 0.76
N LEU A 112 -6.94 3.12 0.81
CA LEU A 112 -7.44 4.21 0.00
C LEU A 112 -6.31 4.82 -0.82
N THR A 113 -6.51 5.03 -2.12
CA THR A 113 -5.68 5.98 -2.86
C THR A 113 -6.25 7.38 -2.60
N VAL A 114 -5.46 8.25 -1.97
CA VAL A 114 -5.84 9.63 -1.65
C VAL A 114 -4.99 10.57 -2.50
N ALA A 115 -5.61 11.58 -3.10
CA ALA A 115 -4.90 12.53 -3.96
C ALA A 115 -3.87 13.36 -3.19
N ASP A 116 -2.80 13.72 -3.89
CA ASP A 116 -1.67 14.58 -3.49
C ASP A 116 -0.82 14.04 -2.35
N TRP A 117 -1.42 13.81 -1.18
CA TRP A 117 -0.68 13.60 0.07
C TRP A 117 -0.64 12.17 0.55
N HIS A 118 -1.42 11.28 -0.09
CA HIS A 118 -1.26 9.84 0.11
C HIS A 118 -1.44 9.36 1.58
N THR A 119 -2.04 10.19 2.43
CA THR A 119 -2.27 9.89 3.84
C THR A 119 -3.73 10.08 4.21
N TYR A 120 -4.12 9.49 5.35
CA TYR A 120 -5.43 9.73 5.96
C TYR A 120 -5.39 9.41 7.46
N PHE A 121 -6.47 9.69 8.18
CA PHE A 121 -6.58 9.42 9.62
C PHE A 121 -7.59 8.31 9.94
N VAL A 122 -7.20 7.39 10.84
CA VAL A 122 -8.04 6.24 11.22
C VAL A 122 -8.18 6.04 12.72
N LYS A 123 -9.37 5.60 13.15
CA LYS A 123 -9.67 5.18 14.54
C LYS A 123 -10.39 3.84 14.61
N GLY A 124 -10.37 3.23 15.80
CA GLY A 124 -11.23 2.09 16.14
C GLY A 124 -12.71 2.44 15.98
N ASN A 125 -13.55 1.44 15.69
CA ASN A 125 -15.00 1.67 15.46
C ASN A 125 -15.78 2.06 16.74
N ARG A 126 -15.26 1.74 17.92
CA ARG A 126 -15.82 2.10 19.23
C ARG A 126 -14.99 3.15 19.96
N ALA A 127 -14.00 3.73 19.29
CA ALA A 127 -13.09 4.66 19.92
C ALA A 127 -13.77 6.01 20.14
N GLU A 128 -13.50 6.65 21.27
CA GLU A 128 -13.89 8.04 21.55
C GLU A 128 -12.73 9.01 21.27
N THR A 129 -11.53 8.48 21.06
CA THR A 129 -10.33 9.22 20.67
C THR A 129 -10.34 9.65 19.19
N GLU A 130 -9.46 10.58 18.86
CA GLU A 130 -9.17 10.98 17.49
C GLU A 130 -8.52 9.85 16.68
N GLY A 131 -8.59 9.95 15.36
CA GLY A 131 -7.86 9.08 14.45
C GLY A 131 -6.36 9.36 14.47
N VAL A 132 -5.58 8.35 14.11
CA VAL A 132 -4.13 8.43 13.96
C VAL A 132 -3.73 8.48 12.49
N TRP A 133 -2.61 9.12 12.22
CA TRP A 133 -2.09 9.35 10.88
C TRP A 133 -1.50 8.09 10.27
N VAL A 134 -2.04 7.69 9.12
CA VAL A 134 -1.61 6.53 8.34
C VAL A 134 -1.34 6.90 6.89
N HIS A 135 -0.51 6.10 6.23
CA HIS A 135 -0.14 6.30 4.83
C HIS A 135 -0.78 5.23 3.95
N ASN A 136 -1.11 5.58 2.70
CA ASN A 136 -1.70 4.65 1.73
C ASN A 136 -0.65 3.73 1.09
N GLU A 137 0.60 4.17 1.01
CA GLU A 137 1.70 3.37 0.50
C GLU A 137 1.98 2.23 1.47
N CYS A 138 2.29 1.07 0.92
CA CYS A 138 3.04 0.09 1.68
C CYS A 138 4.42 0.71 1.92
N PRO A 139 4.94 0.76 3.15
CA PRO A 139 6.29 1.24 3.36
C PRO A 139 7.18 0.32 2.52
N PRO A 140 8.18 0.87 1.79
CA PRO A 140 9.07 0.06 1.00
C PRO A 140 9.59 -1.04 1.91
N ARG A 141 9.48 -2.30 1.48
CA ARG A 141 10.14 -3.40 2.20
C ARG A 141 11.60 -2.97 2.34
N LYS A 142 12.21 -3.11 3.53
CA LYS A 142 13.65 -2.88 3.78
C LYS A 142 14.52 -3.93 3.07
N THR A 143 14.26 -4.11 1.79
CA THR A 143 15.11 -4.76 0.83
C THR A 143 15.01 -3.84 -0.38
N PRO A 144 16.08 -3.14 -0.79
CA PRO A 144 16.20 -2.85 -2.20
C PRO A 144 16.22 -4.23 -2.87
N SER A 145 15.06 -4.74 -3.29
CA SER A 145 15.07 -5.89 -4.16
C SER A 145 15.60 -5.35 -5.47
N THR A 146 16.88 -5.60 -5.71
CA THR A 146 17.43 -5.54 -7.05
C THR A 146 16.43 -6.21 -7.99
N PRO A 147 16.00 -5.55 -9.07
CA PRO A 147 15.15 -6.17 -10.07
C PRO A 147 15.68 -7.55 -10.41
N ILE A 148 14.82 -8.56 -10.47
CA ILE A 148 15.23 -9.94 -10.80
C ILE A 148 16.00 -9.97 -12.13
N TYR A 149 15.64 -9.06 -13.03
CA TYR A 149 16.39 -8.77 -14.25
C TYR A 149 16.86 -7.31 -14.20
N GLY A 150 18.17 -7.11 -14.04
CA GLY A 150 18.79 -5.79 -13.96
C GLY A 150 18.73 -5.00 -15.26
N ASN A 151 18.63 -5.71 -16.40
CA ASN A 151 18.62 -5.11 -17.73
C ASN A 151 17.74 -5.93 -18.71
N ASP A 152 17.54 -5.36 -19.90
CA ASP A 152 16.75 -5.98 -20.97
C ASP A 152 17.35 -7.29 -21.51
N SER A 153 18.66 -7.48 -21.42
CA SER A 153 19.33 -8.69 -21.91
C SER A 153 19.02 -9.89 -21.01
N GLU A 154 19.07 -9.72 -19.69
CA GLU A 154 18.68 -10.73 -18.71
C GLU A 154 17.19 -11.09 -18.84
N ALA A 155 16.34 -10.05 -18.97
CA ALA A 155 14.93 -10.26 -19.20
C ALA A 155 14.68 -11.01 -20.53
N TYR A 156 15.39 -10.66 -21.60
CA TYR A 156 15.24 -11.35 -22.88
C TYR A 156 15.59 -12.83 -22.80
N ALA A 157 16.66 -13.20 -22.11
CA ALA A 157 17.03 -14.61 -21.93
C ALA A 157 15.91 -15.41 -21.25
N ALA A 158 15.38 -14.90 -20.13
CA ALA A 158 14.31 -15.56 -19.39
C ALA A 158 12.97 -15.57 -20.15
N ALA A 159 12.61 -14.46 -20.80
CA ALA A 159 11.40 -14.37 -21.61
C ALA A 159 11.42 -15.39 -22.76
N LYS A 160 12.58 -15.60 -23.38
CA LYS A 160 12.77 -16.58 -24.45
C LYS A 160 12.54 -18.01 -23.95
N GLU A 161 13.05 -18.37 -22.77
CA GLU A 161 12.80 -19.68 -22.14
C GLU A 161 11.31 -19.91 -21.84
N LEU A 162 10.57 -18.85 -21.49
CA LEU A 162 9.13 -18.89 -21.29
C LEU A 162 8.31 -18.92 -22.60
N GLY A 163 8.98 -18.85 -23.75
CA GLY A 163 8.35 -18.86 -25.08
C GLY A 163 7.78 -17.52 -25.51
N TYR A 164 8.26 -16.41 -24.94
CA TYR A 164 7.93 -15.06 -25.38
C TYR A 164 8.94 -14.57 -26.43
N ARG A 165 8.45 -13.74 -27.35
CA ARG A 165 9.29 -13.05 -28.35
C ARG A 165 9.35 -11.55 -28.05
N LYS A 166 10.54 -10.94 -28.16
CA LYS A 166 10.70 -9.49 -28.04
C LYS A 166 9.97 -8.78 -29.18
N ILE A 167 9.29 -7.67 -28.87
CA ILE A 167 8.64 -6.80 -29.86
C ILE A 167 9.35 -5.44 -29.93
N LYS A 168 8.94 -4.58 -30.87
CA LYS A 168 9.57 -3.26 -31.07
C LYS A 168 9.09 -2.24 -30.04
N GLU A 169 7.84 -2.39 -29.61
CA GLU A 169 7.22 -1.57 -28.57
C GLU A 169 7.94 -1.72 -27.24
N ARG A 170 8.02 -0.62 -26.50
CA ARG A 170 8.65 -0.53 -25.18
C ARG A 170 7.66 0.10 -24.21
N THR A 171 7.87 -0.14 -22.92
CA THR A 171 7.09 0.53 -21.89
C THR A 171 7.45 2.02 -21.81
N ARG A 172 6.64 2.81 -21.11
CA ARG A 172 6.85 4.25 -20.89
C ARG A 172 8.19 4.58 -20.23
N ASN A 173 8.69 3.67 -19.39
CA ASN A 173 10.00 3.76 -18.73
C ASN A 173 11.11 3.03 -19.51
N ASP A 174 10.92 2.83 -20.81
CA ASP A 174 11.90 2.25 -21.72
C ASP A 174 12.38 0.84 -21.34
N ALA A 175 11.47 -0.04 -20.92
CA ALA A 175 11.75 -1.47 -20.76
C ALA A 175 11.29 -2.27 -21.99
N ALA A 176 12.02 -3.31 -22.37
CA ALA A 176 11.61 -4.21 -23.44
C ALA A 176 10.27 -4.90 -23.11
N ILE A 177 9.42 -5.03 -24.13
CA ILE A 177 8.19 -5.81 -24.07
C ILE A 177 8.40 -7.14 -24.82
N PHE A 178 7.88 -8.21 -24.25
CA PHE A 178 7.88 -9.54 -24.84
C PHE A 178 6.44 -10.04 -24.97
N LYS A 179 6.12 -10.74 -26.06
CA LYS A 179 4.76 -11.20 -26.39
C LYS A 179 4.68 -12.71 -26.52
N LYS A 180 3.61 -13.31 -26.00
CA LYS A 180 3.19 -14.70 -26.23
C LYS A 180 1.67 -14.78 -26.33
N GLY A 181 1.14 -15.06 -27.52
CA GLY A 181 -0.31 -15.02 -27.77
C GLY A 181 -0.91 -13.63 -27.48
N LYS A 182 -1.84 -13.57 -26.52
CA LYS A 182 -2.47 -12.33 -26.02
C LYS A 182 -1.77 -11.74 -24.78
N SER A 183 -0.71 -12.38 -24.29
CA SER A 183 0.04 -11.94 -23.13
C SER A 183 1.24 -11.12 -23.52
N TYR A 184 1.44 -10.00 -22.81
CA TYR A 184 2.55 -9.08 -22.97
C TYR A 184 3.22 -8.88 -21.62
N ILE A 185 4.53 -9.10 -21.55
CA ILE A 185 5.31 -8.94 -20.33
C ILE A 185 6.42 -7.90 -20.50
N SER A 186 6.72 -7.19 -19.43
CA SER A 186 7.94 -6.38 -19.28
C SER A 186 8.61 -6.72 -17.95
N ARG A 187 9.93 -6.54 -17.84
CA ARG A 187 10.61 -6.72 -16.55
C ARG A 187 10.01 -5.79 -15.49
N ASP A 188 9.93 -6.26 -14.25
CA ASP A 188 9.53 -5.43 -13.11
C ASP A 188 10.70 -4.51 -12.71
N VAL A 189 10.71 -3.29 -13.25
CA VAL A 189 11.77 -2.30 -13.01
C VAL A 189 11.74 -1.78 -11.57
N ASP A 190 10.55 -1.60 -11.01
CA ASP A 190 10.36 -0.98 -9.71
C ASP A 190 10.55 -2.01 -8.56
N SER A 191 10.38 -3.30 -8.86
CA SER A 191 10.61 -4.43 -7.97
C SER A 191 9.86 -4.40 -6.62
N HIS A 192 8.87 -3.51 -6.45
CA HIS A 192 8.17 -3.28 -5.18
C HIS A 192 7.53 -4.53 -4.53
N ASN A 193 7.23 -5.57 -5.32
CA ASN A 193 6.61 -6.83 -4.87
C ASN A 193 7.53 -8.06 -4.98
N GLY A 194 8.82 -7.89 -5.31
CA GLY A 194 9.72 -9.00 -5.62
C GLY A 194 9.35 -9.73 -6.92
N GLY A 195 8.66 -9.04 -7.82
CA GLY A 195 8.26 -9.57 -9.12
C GLY A 195 9.42 -9.62 -10.10
N ALA A 196 9.33 -10.56 -11.04
CA ALA A 196 10.17 -10.63 -12.22
C ALA A 196 9.51 -9.90 -13.40
N TRP A 197 8.18 -9.98 -13.50
CA TRP A 197 7.41 -9.51 -14.65
C TRP A 197 6.22 -8.64 -14.24
N LYS A 198 5.93 -7.62 -15.06
CA LYS A 198 4.59 -7.05 -15.20
C LYS A 198 3.94 -7.68 -16.43
N GLU A 199 2.65 -8.04 -16.33
CA GLU A 199 1.92 -8.64 -17.45
C GLU A 199 0.61 -7.91 -17.75
N ALA A 200 0.27 -7.80 -19.03
CA ALA A 200 -0.99 -7.24 -19.49
C ALA A 200 -1.45 -7.82 -20.84
N SER A 201 -2.69 -7.52 -21.21
CA SER A 201 -3.27 -7.90 -22.51
C SER A 201 -2.87 -7.02 -23.70
N SER A 202 -2.15 -5.93 -23.47
CA SER A 202 -1.55 -5.11 -24.54
C SER A 202 -0.35 -4.29 -24.03
N PRO A 203 0.52 -3.79 -24.93
CA PRO A 203 1.64 -2.92 -24.56
C PRO A 203 1.22 -1.67 -23.80
N GLU A 204 0.10 -1.04 -24.19
CA GLU A 204 -0.36 0.21 -23.57
C GLU A 204 -0.75 -0.01 -22.11
N LYS A 205 -1.34 -1.17 -21.82
CA LYS A 205 -1.82 -1.54 -20.49
C LYS A 205 -0.72 -1.89 -19.51
N LEU A 206 0.49 -2.23 -19.98
CA LEU A 206 1.66 -2.43 -19.11
C LEU A 206 2.09 -1.15 -18.38
N ASN A 207 1.72 0.01 -18.93
CA ASN A 207 2.18 1.32 -18.45
C ASN A 207 1.40 1.87 -17.25
N ARG A 208 0.30 1.23 -16.84
CA ARG A 208 -0.51 1.67 -15.69
C ARG A 208 -0.87 0.49 -14.80
N LYS A 209 -0.78 0.69 -13.48
CA LYS A 209 -1.05 -0.35 -12.48
C LYS A 209 -2.49 -0.85 -12.55
N GLU A 210 -3.42 0.03 -12.88
CA GLU A 210 -4.85 -0.24 -12.93
C GLU A 210 -5.26 -1.06 -14.15
N THR A 211 -4.42 -1.08 -15.20
CA THR A 211 -4.74 -1.73 -16.47
C THR A 211 -3.95 -3.00 -16.73
N ARG A 212 -2.86 -3.23 -15.98
CA ARG A 212 -2.10 -4.48 -16.04
C ARG A 212 -2.83 -5.60 -15.31
N ASN A 213 -2.55 -6.84 -15.69
CA ASN A 213 -3.09 -8.02 -15.03
C ASN A 213 -2.35 -8.33 -13.71
N GLY A 214 -1.10 -7.86 -13.60
CA GLY A 214 -0.41 -7.71 -12.33
C GLY A 214 1.10 -7.89 -12.39
N THR A 215 1.65 -8.24 -11.23
CA THR A 215 3.05 -8.56 -10.99
C THR A 215 3.21 -10.07 -10.79
N PHE A 216 4.22 -10.65 -11.42
CA PHE A 216 4.45 -12.09 -11.49
C PHE A 216 5.89 -12.45 -11.12
N ASP A 217 6.10 -13.66 -10.59
CA ASP A 217 7.43 -14.22 -10.34
C ASP A 217 8.13 -14.67 -11.64
N LYS A 218 9.36 -15.18 -11.54
CA LYS A 218 10.16 -15.65 -12.70
C LYS A 218 9.48 -16.72 -13.57
N ASN A 219 8.52 -17.45 -13.00
CA ASN A 219 7.80 -18.56 -13.62
C ASN A 219 6.40 -18.15 -14.12
N LEU A 220 6.07 -16.85 -14.08
CA LEU A 220 4.75 -16.31 -14.41
C LEU A 220 3.62 -16.78 -13.47
N ASN A 221 3.93 -17.06 -12.20
CA ASN A 221 2.92 -17.15 -11.16
C ASN A 221 2.59 -15.74 -10.65
N ARG A 222 1.30 -15.41 -10.56
CA ARG A 222 0.85 -14.09 -10.11
C ARG A 222 1.12 -13.93 -8.61
N ILE A 223 1.82 -12.86 -8.22
CA ILE A 223 2.19 -12.59 -6.82
C ILE A 223 1.58 -11.30 -6.25
N GLY A 224 0.91 -10.50 -7.06
CA GLY A 224 0.20 -9.30 -6.61
C GLY A 224 0.09 -8.23 -7.69
N ASP A 225 -0.25 -7.01 -7.30
CA ASP A 225 -0.25 -5.82 -8.16
C ASP A 225 0.71 -4.75 -7.66
#